data_AF-A0A920AWC5-F1
#
_entry.id   AF-A0A920AWC5-F1
#
_cell.length_a   1.000
_cell.length_b   1.000
_cell.length_c   1.000
_cell.angle_alpha   90.00
_cell.angle_beta   90.00
_cell.angle_gamma   90.00
#
_symmetry.space_group_name_H-M   'P 1'
#
loop_
_entity.id
_entity.type
_entity.pdbx_description
1 polymer ?
#
loop_
_entity_poly.entity_id
_entity_poly.type
_entity_poly.pdbx_seq_one_letter_code
_entity_poly.pdbx_strand_id
1 'polypeptide(L)'
;MKRRIFNILGGSFLVDEKSASNWIYIFLFLILALIMISSSHSIDKKVYKIAALNEEIKSLRSEFVDTRTRLMTYKMESSVKNRLVEQGIKSSKTPPVKIIINVSN
;
A
#
# COMPACT_ATOMS: atom_id res chain seq x y z
N MET A 1 -0.43 16.88 54.49
CA MET A 1 -0.19 16.60 53.05
C MET A 1 1.28 16.75 52.65
N LYS A 2 1.94 17.89 52.93
CA LYS A 2 3.34 18.15 52.55
C LYS A 2 4.34 17.07 53.00
N ARG A 3 4.32 16.66 54.28
CA ARG A 3 5.23 15.60 54.81
C ARG A 3 5.12 14.26 54.08
N ARG A 4 3.93 13.90 53.60
CA ARG A 4 3.71 12.61 52.91
C ARG A 4 4.36 12.60 51.52
N ILE A 5 4.27 13.72 50.80
CA ILE A 5 4.96 13.92 49.52
C ILE A 5 6.48 13.96 49.72
N PHE A 6 6.95 14.67 50.75
CA PHE A 6 8.38 14.71 51.10
C PHE A 6 8.93 13.32 51.46
N ASN A 7 8.17 12.49 52.20
CA ASN A 7 8.61 11.13 52.53
C ASN A 7 8.63 10.20 51.30
N ILE A 8 7.74 10.41 50.33
CA ILE A 8 7.73 9.66 49.06
C ILE A 8 8.92 10.08 48.19
N LEU A 9 9.16 11.39 48.02
CA LEU A 9 10.32 11.91 47.29
C LEU A 9 11.65 11.56 47.97
N GLY A 10 11.66 11.51 49.31
CA GLY A 10 12.81 11.13 50.13
C GLY A 10 13.10 9.62 50.13
N GLY A 11 12.39 8.83 49.34
CA GLY A 11 12.70 7.41 49.16
C GLY A 11 12.28 6.51 50.32
N SER A 12 11.40 6.97 51.23
CA SER A 12 10.91 6.14 52.34
C SER A 12 10.21 4.86 51.84
N PHE A 13 9.62 4.89 50.64
CA PHE A 13 9.03 3.73 49.95
C PHE A 13 10.06 2.65 49.55
N LEU A 14 11.32 3.04 49.34
CA LEU A 14 12.43 2.19 48.88
C LEU A 14 13.27 1.62 50.03
N VAL A 15 13.17 2.18 51.23
CA VAL A 15 14.06 1.88 52.37
C VAL A 15 13.32 1.31 53.59
N ASP A 16 11.97 1.37 53.62
CA ASP A 16 11.18 0.80 54.72
C ASP A 16 11.28 -0.73 54.84
N GLU A 17 11.04 -1.30 56.02
CA GLU A 17 11.12 -2.74 56.30
C GLU A 17 10.26 -3.64 55.39
N LYS A 18 9.23 -3.07 54.72
CA LYS A 18 8.37 -3.75 53.72
C LYS A 18 8.74 -3.44 52.25
N SER A 19 9.92 -2.90 51.98
CA SER A 19 10.29 -2.39 50.66
C SER A 19 10.47 -3.45 49.56
N ALA A 20 10.66 -4.72 49.90
CA ALA A 20 10.84 -5.78 48.90
C ALA A 20 9.70 -5.85 47.85
N SER A 21 8.45 -5.60 48.26
CA SER A 21 7.30 -5.55 47.34
C SER A 21 7.39 -4.36 46.35
N ASN A 22 7.94 -3.24 46.81
CA ASN A 22 8.02 -1.99 46.06
C ASN A 22 9.06 -2.05 44.93
N TRP A 23 10.16 -2.79 45.15
CA TRP A 23 11.19 -3.04 44.13
C TRP A 23 10.66 -3.84 42.94
N ILE A 24 9.76 -4.81 43.17
CA ILE A 24 9.14 -5.60 42.10
C ILE A 24 8.31 -4.71 41.18
N TYR A 25 7.55 -3.76 41.73
CA TYR A 25 6.78 -2.80 40.92
C TYR A 25 7.68 -1.88 40.09
N ILE A 26 8.81 -1.40 40.65
CA ILE A 26 9.77 -0.57 39.91
C ILE A 26 10.37 -1.36 38.74
N PHE A 27 10.78 -2.60 39.00
CA PHE A 27 11.32 -3.47 37.96
C PHE A 27 10.27 -3.81 36.89
N LEU A 28 9.01 -4.00 37.28
CA LEU A 28 7.89 -4.20 36.37
C LEU A 28 7.69 -2.98 35.45
N PHE A 29 7.68 -1.76 35.99
CA PHE A 29 7.58 -0.55 35.18
C PHE A 29 8.82 -0.32 34.30
N LEU A 30 10.01 -0.69 34.76
CA LEU A 30 11.24 -0.63 33.97
C LEU A 30 11.16 -1.56 32.75
N ILE A 31 10.76 -2.82 32.97
CA ILE A 31 10.56 -3.78 31.87
C ILE A 31 9.48 -3.28 30.92
N LEU A 32 8.37 -2.76 31.44
CA LEU A 32 7.28 -2.25 30.61
C LEU A 32 7.74 -1.06 29.74
N ALA A 33 8.57 -0.17 30.30
CA ALA A 33 9.16 0.93 29.55
C ALA A 33 10.09 0.43 28.43
N LEU A 34 10.92 -0.58 28.70
CA LEU A 34 11.77 -1.21 27.69
C LEU A 34 10.96 -1.86 26.57
N ILE A 35 9.87 -2.57 26.92
CA ILE A 35 8.95 -3.16 25.95
C ILE A 35 8.30 -2.08 25.08
N MET A 36 7.86 -0.97 25.68
CA MET A 36 7.28 0.16 24.92
C MET A 36 8.26 0.76 23.92
N ILE A 37 9.51 1.01 24.33
CA ILE A 37 10.56 1.56 23.45
C ILE A 37 10.82 0.60 22.28
N SER A 38 10.99 -0.69 22.56
CA SER A 38 11.24 -1.71 21.54
C SER A 38 10.06 -1.87 20.58
N SER A 39 8.83 -1.80 21.10
CA SER A 39 7.61 -1.88 20.30
C SER A 39 7.48 -0.68 19.35
N SER A 40 7.72 0.54 19.85
CA SER A 40 7.69 1.76 19.03
C SER A 40 8.65 1.67 17.85
N HIS A 41 9.90 1.27 18.09
CA HIS A 41 10.88 1.16 17.01
C HIS A 41 10.52 0.10 15.95
N SER A 42 9.80 -0.95 16.37
CA SER A 42 9.29 -1.98 15.44
C SER A 42 8.12 -1.46 14.60
N ILE A 43 7.30 -0.56 15.14
CA ILE A 43 6.21 0.11 14.43
C ILE A 43 6.79 1.04 13.38
N ASP A 44 7.80 1.83 13.70
CA ASP A 44 8.44 2.75 12.76
C ASP A 44 8.93 2.01 11.50
N LYS A 45 9.64 0.88 11.69
CA LYS A 45 10.10 0.03 10.58
C LYS A 45 8.96 -0.45 9.70
N LYS A 46 7.82 -0.82 10.29
CA LYS A 46 6.63 -1.25 9.54
C LYS A 46 6.02 -0.09 8.77
N VAL A 47 5.96 1.12 9.36
CA VAL A 47 5.44 2.32 8.69
C VAL A 47 6.29 2.66 7.46
N TYR A 48 7.62 2.63 7.57
CA TYR A 48 8.49 2.82 6.40
C TYR A 48 8.26 1.76 5.31
N LYS A 49 8.10 0.49 5.71
CA LYS A 49 7.80 -0.58 4.75
C LYS A 49 6.45 -0.37 4.06
N ILE A 50 5.43 0.07 4.79
CA ILE A 50 4.10 0.38 4.23
C ILE A 50 4.20 1.53 3.24
N ALA A 51 4.96 2.59 3.56
CA ALA A 51 5.17 3.70 2.66
C ALA A 51 5.85 3.27 1.35
N ALA A 52 6.89 2.44 1.43
CA ALA A 52 7.57 1.90 0.25
C ALA A 52 6.64 1.04 -0.63
N LEU A 53 5.85 0.14 -0.02
CA LEU A 53 4.88 -0.69 -0.73
C LEU A 53 3.76 0.14 -1.38
N ASN A 54 3.31 1.22 -0.74
CA ASN A 54 2.32 2.12 -1.33
C ASN A 54 2.84 2.85 -2.57
N GLU A 55 4.12 3.24 -2.57
CA GLU A 55 4.73 3.86 -3.74
C GLU A 55 4.86 2.86 -4.89
N GLU A 56 5.19 1.60 -4.60
CA GLU A 56 5.19 0.52 -5.59
C GLU A 56 3.79 0.28 -6.18
N ILE A 57 2.74 0.21 -5.36
CA ILE A 57 1.35 0.09 -5.82
C ILE A 57 0.97 1.26 -6.74
N LYS A 58 1.38 2.48 -6.38
CA LYS A 58 1.11 3.68 -7.18
C LYS A 58 1.82 3.62 -8.52
N SER A 59 3.08 3.20 -8.55
CA SER A 59 3.85 2.99 -9.77
C SER A 59 3.18 1.96 -10.69
N LEU A 60 2.83 0.79 -10.16
CA LEU A 60 2.14 -0.27 -10.90
C LEU A 60 0.78 0.18 -11.46
N ARG A 61 0.02 0.97 -10.69
CA ARG A 61 -1.25 1.56 -11.18
C ARG A 61 -1.01 2.52 -12.33
N SER A 62 0.04 3.34 -12.26
CA SER A 62 0.41 4.25 -13.35
C SER A 62 0.75 3.47 -14.62
N GLU A 63 1.56 2.41 -14.49
CA GLU A 63 1.94 1.53 -15.60
C GLU A 63 0.73 0.81 -16.21
N PHE A 64 -0.19 0.31 -15.38
CA PHE A 64 -1.43 -0.31 -15.83
C PHE A 64 -2.29 0.65 -16.64
N VAL A 65 -2.45 1.90 -16.18
CA VAL A 65 -3.25 2.91 -16.88
C VAL A 65 -2.62 3.27 -18.23
N ASP A 66 -1.30 3.45 -18.28
CA ASP A 66 -0.58 3.70 -19.54
C ASP A 66 -0.76 2.54 -20.53
N THR A 67 -0.51 1.31 -20.08
CA THR A 67 -0.64 0.11 -20.91
C THR A 67 -2.06 -0.08 -21.43
N ARG A 68 -3.07 0.13 -20.57
CA ARG A 68 -4.49 0.07 -20.97
C ARG A 68 -4.82 1.12 -22.02
N THR A 69 -4.29 2.34 -21.87
CA THR A 69 -4.49 3.44 -22.82
C THR A 69 -3.87 3.10 -24.16
N ARG A 70 -2.62 2.64 -24.18
CA ARG A 70 -1.93 2.18 -25.40
C ARG A 70 -2.69 1.06 -26.11
N LEU A 71 -3.20 0.08 -25.35
CA LEU A 71 -4.01 -1.01 -25.91
C LEU A 71 -5.29 -0.50 -26.56
N MET A 72 -6.00 0.43 -25.91
CA MET A 72 -7.18 1.05 -26.49
C MET A 72 -6.84 1.79 -27.77
N THR A 73 -5.76 2.58 -27.79
CA THR A 73 -5.29 3.27 -29.00
C THR A 73 -4.99 2.28 -30.12
N TYR A 74 -4.37 1.14 -29.86
CA TYR A 74 -4.14 0.11 -30.88
C TYR A 74 -5.42 -0.58 -31.35
N LYS A 75 -6.42 -0.76 -30.47
CA LYS A 75 -7.71 -1.36 -30.81
C LYS A 75 -8.62 -0.42 -31.62
N MET A 76 -8.40 0.89 -31.56
CA MET A 76 -9.23 1.86 -32.29
C MET A 76 -9.20 1.60 -33.79
N GLU A 77 -10.39 1.55 -34.40
CA GLU A 77 -10.56 1.34 -35.84
C GLU A 77 -9.80 2.39 -36.67
N SER A 78 -9.77 3.64 -36.20
CA SER A 78 -8.99 4.71 -36.83
C SER A 78 -7.50 4.40 -36.88
N SER A 79 -6.92 3.90 -35.79
CA SER A 79 -5.50 3.51 -35.71
C SER A 79 -5.19 2.33 -36.64
N VAL A 80 -6.08 1.33 -36.69
CA VAL A 80 -5.95 0.18 -37.59
C VAL A 80 -6.06 0.64 -39.05
N LYS A 81 -7.05 1.46 -39.38
CA LYS A 81 -7.26 2.03 -40.72
C LYS A 81 -6.07 2.86 -41.17
N ASN A 82 -5.51 3.71 -40.31
CA ASN A 82 -4.34 4.52 -40.65
C ASN A 82 -3.12 3.65 -40.99
N ARG A 83 -2.86 2.58 -40.23
CA ARG A 83 -1.78 1.61 -40.56
C ARG A 83 -2.04 0.82 -41.84
N LEU A 84 -3.29 0.42 -42.08
CA LEU A 84 -3.66 -0.32 -43.30
C LEU A 84 -3.57 0.54 -44.56
N VAL A 85 -3.77 1.86 -44.45
CA VAL A 85 -3.61 2.81 -45.56
C VAL A 85 -2.16 2.85 -46.05
N GLU A 86 -1.18 2.80 -45.15
CA GLU A 86 0.25 2.70 -45.53
C GLU A 86 0.56 1.42 -46.32
N GLN A 87 -0.18 0.34 -46.05
CA GLN A 87 -0.08 -0.93 -46.77
C GLN A 87 -0.93 -0.97 -48.05
N GLY A 88 -1.57 0.14 -48.44
CA GLY A 88 -2.42 0.24 -49.64
C GLY A 88 -3.83 -0.35 -49.48
N ILE A 89 -4.19 -0.82 -48.29
CA ILE A 89 -5.50 -1.43 -48.01
C ILE A 89 -6.50 -0.33 -47.65
N LYS A 90 -7.58 -0.23 -48.42
CA LYS A 90 -8.63 0.79 -48.26
C LYS A 90 -9.93 0.16 -47.78
N SER A 91 -10.60 0.84 -46.85
CA SER A 91 -11.93 0.42 -46.40
C SER A 91 -12.96 0.66 -47.52
N SER A 92 -13.80 -0.34 -47.80
CA SER A 92 -14.85 -0.24 -48.81
C SER A 92 -15.92 0.75 -48.37
N LYS A 93 -16.28 1.69 -49.25
CA LYS A 93 -17.42 2.61 -49.00
C LYS A 93 -18.77 1.96 -49.31
N THR A 94 -18.77 0.89 -50.12
CA THR A 94 -19.97 0.17 -50.52
C THR A 94 -20.10 -1.12 -49.70
N PRO A 95 -21.31 -1.41 -49.18
CA PRO A 95 -21.54 -2.65 -48.43
C PRO A 95 -21.34 -3.88 -49.34
N PRO A 96 -20.87 -5.01 -48.79
CA PRO A 96 -20.70 -6.24 -49.56
C PRO A 96 -22.05 -6.84 -49.97
N VAL A 97 -22.10 -7.39 -51.19
CA VAL A 97 -23.31 -8.01 -51.75
C VAL A 97 -23.30 -9.50 -51.46
N LYS A 98 -24.40 -10.04 -50.91
CA LYS A 98 -24.54 -11.49 -50.69
C LYS A 98 -24.87 -12.16 -52.03
N ILE A 99 -23.94 -12.96 -52.54
CA ILE A 99 -24.19 -13.80 -53.72
C ILE A 99 -24.89 -15.07 -53.26
N ILE A 100 -26.11 -15.30 -53.72
CA ILE A 100 -26.86 -16.55 -53.52
C ILE A 100 -26.88 -17.28 -54.86
N ILE A 101 -26.27 -18.45 -54.90
CA ILE A 101 -26.23 -19.32 -56.08
C ILE A 101 -27.44 -20.26 -55.98
N ASN A 102 -28.46 -20.02 -56.79
CA ASN A 102 -29.51 -21.00 -57.02
C ASN A 102 -29.10 -21.84 -58.24
N VAL A 103 -28.67 -23.06 -58.00
CA VAL A 103 -28.45 -24.06 -59.06
C VAL A 103 -29.83 -24.63 -59.41
N SER A 104 -30.40 -24.23 -60.56
CA SER A 104 -31.58 -24.91 -61.10
C SER A 104 -31.13 -26.18 -61.81
N ASN A 105 -31.61 -27.33 -61.34
CA ASN A 105 -31.47 -28.62 -61.98
C ASN A 105 -32.62 -28.85 -62.97
#